data_AF-A0A418MYT8-F1
#
_entry.id   AF-A0A418MYT8-F1
#
_cell.length_a   1.000
_cell.length_b   1.000
_cell.length_c   1.000
_cell.angle_alpha   90.00
_cell.angle_beta   90.00
_cell.angle_gamma   90.00
#
_symmetry.space_group_name_H-M   'P 1'
#
loop_
_entity.id
_entity.type
_entity.pdbx_description
1 polymer ?
#
loop_
_entity_poly.entity_id
_entity_poly.type
_entity_poly.pdbx_seq_one_letter_code
_entity_poly.pdbx_strand_id
1 'polypeptide(L)'
;MLIAAPWLVAAELTGQPEGPDGIPSFGPIADTAYLLLGLAALIPVVLLAARWVQARPAGTVSSVTGRLRWRWLAICLLVALPTVTLMIGGFLGLLTLTGDGSDADPEGSGWVGVRTFAISMAMLLALVPLQAAAEEYLCRGWLLQATGAYLRSPWLAIVPQALVFAALHGWGTRWGFADLVFFGLVTGWLTIRTGGLEAAIGLHVVNNLVALGLAAATGELASEVTAADAPWQLLAVDLVVVTGYALVVARLAARRRLADTVPA
;
A
#
# COMPACT_ATOMS: atom_id res chain seq x y z
N MET A 1 -16.07 -0.26 -15.10
CA MET A 1 -16.43 -0.90 -16.39
C MET A 1 -15.25 -1.02 -17.37
N LEU A 2 -14.47 0.04 -17.67
CA LEU A 2 -13.39 -0.05 -18.68
C LEU A 2 -12.24 -1.02 -18.33
N ILE A 3 -11.90 -1.17 -17.04
CA ILE A 3 -10.84 -2.11 -16.60
C ILE A 3 -11.32 -3.58 -16.65
N ALA A 4 -12.63 -3.82 -16.52
CA ALA A 4 -13.21 -5.17 -16.49
C ALA A 4 -13.52 -5.76 -17.86
N ALA A 5 -13.62 -4.94 -18.91
CA ALA A 5 -13.96 -5.42 -20.24
C ALA A 5 -12.97 -6.46 -20.80
N PRO A 6 -11.63 -6.29 -20.70
CA PRO A 6 -10.70 -7.32 -21.16
C PRO A 6 -10.81 -8.63 -20.38
N TRP A 7 -11.10 -8.57 -19.07
CA TRP A 7 -11.25 -9.75 -18.20
C TRP A 7 -12.50 -10.55 -18.55
N LEU A 8 -13.63 -9.86 -18.74
CA LEU A 8 -14.89 -10.46 -19.17
C LEU A 8 -14.80 -11.05 -20.59
N VAL A 9 -14.13 -10.35 -21.51
CA VAL A 9 -13.89 -10.86 -22.87
C VAL A 9 -13.00 -12.11 -22.83
N ALA A 10 -11.93 -12.12 -22.03
CA ALA A 10 -11.11 -13.30 -21.86
C ALA A 10 -11.91 -14.49 -21.30
N ALA A 11 -12.82 -14.24 -20.36
CA ALA A 11 -13.66 -15.26 -19.76
C ALA A 11 -14.63 -15.87 -20.78
N GLU A 12 -15.32 -15.03 -21.55
CA GLU A 12 -16.20 -15.46 -22.63
C GLU A 12 -15.42 -16.29 -23.68
N LEU A 13 -14.24 -15.82 -24.09
CA LEU A 13 -13.40 -16.50 -25.08
C LEU A 13 -12.83 -17.84 -24.60
N THR A 14 -12.65 -18.01 -23.29
CA THR A 14 -12.11 -19.23 -22.69
C THR A 14 -13.18 -20.12 -22.06
N GLY A 15 -14.45 -19.72 -22.11
CA GLY A 15 -15.57 -20.45 -21.53
C GLY A 15 -15.50 -20.57 -20.01
N GLN A 16 -14.89 -19.60 -19.32
CA GLN A 16 -14.82 -19.61 -17.86
C GLN A 16 -16.18 -19.27 -17.26
N PRO A 17 -16.71 -20.09 -16.34
CA PRO A 17 -17.97 -19.79 -15.68
C PRO A 17 -17.82 -18.56 -14.77
N GLU A 18 -18.90 -17.80 -14.63
CA GLU A 18 -18.96 -16.72 -13.64
C GLU A 18 -18.86 -17.30 -12.23
N GLY A 19 -18.08 -16.64 -11.37
CA GLY A 19 -18.05 -16.92 -9.94
C GLY A 19 -19.37 -16.54 -9.24
N PRO A 20 -19.52 -16.85 -7.95
CA PRO A 20 -20.73 -16.52 -7.16
C PRO A 20 -21.06 -15.02 -7.13
N ASP A 21 -20.07 -14.17 -7.38
CA ASP A 21 -20.11 -12.72 -7.43
C ASP A 21 -20.31 -12.16 -8.86
N GLY A 22 -20.48 -13.04 -9.85
CA GLY A 22 -20.61 -12.68 -11.26
C GLY A 22 -19.28 -12.31 -11.94
N ILE A 23 -18.14 -12.53 -11.27
CA ILE A 23 -16.81 -12.26 -11.84
C ILE A 23 -16.13 -13.59 -12.17
N PRO A 24 -15.68 -13.80 -13.41
CA PRO A 24 -14.93 -14.99 -13.77
C PRO A 24 -13.59 -15.05 -13.03
N SER A 25 -13.24 -16.22 -12.47
CA SER A 25 -11.95 -16.48 -11.85
C SER A 25 -11.03 -17.26 -12.78
N PHE A 26 -9.76 -16.87 -12.84
CA PHE A 26 -8.69 -17.56 -13.56
C PHE A 26 -7.65 -18.15 -12.60
N GLY A 27 -8.01 -18.24 -11.31
CA GLY A 27 -7.18 -18.72 -10.24
C GLY A 27 -6.41 -17.61 -9.50
N PRO A 28 -5.88 -17.91 -8.30
CA PRO A 28 -5.44 -16.89 -7.34
C PRO A 28 -4.41 -15.90 -7.89
N ILE A 29 -3.46 -16.39 -8.70
CA ILE A 29 -2.39 -15.55 -9.26
C ILE A 29 -2.95 -14.58 -10.30
N ALA A 30 -3.81 -15.06 -11.19
CA ALA A 30 -4.37 -14.25 -12.27
C ALA A 30 -5.35 -13.22 -11.71
N ASP A 31 -6.21 -13.63 -10.77
CA ASP A 31 -7.18 -12.76 -10.12
C ASP A 31 -6.47 -11.65 -9.32
N THR A 32 -5.42 -12.00 -8.57
CA THR A 32 -4.57 -11.01 -7.87
C THR A 32 -3.90 -10.07 -8.87
N ALA A 33 -3.33 -10.58 -9.95
CA ALA A 33 -2.69 -9.74 -10.96
C ALA A 33 -3.67 -8.74 -11.59
N TYR A 34 -4.89 -9.18 -11.88
CA TYR A 34 -5.95 -8.33 -12.40
C TYR A 34 -6.33 -7.22 -11.41
N LEU A 35 -6.49 -7.54 -10.13
CA LEU A 35 -6.75 -6.54 -9.08
C LEU A 35 -5.62 -5.52 -8.99
N LEU A 36 -4.36 -5.96 -8.90
CA LEU A 36 -3.19 -5.09 -8.78
C LEU A 36 -3.03 -4.19 -10.02
N LEU A 37 -3.29 -4.72 -11.22
CA LEU A 37 -3.29 -3.94 -12.46
C LEU A 37 -4.42 -2.89 -12.48
N GLY A 38 -5.61 -3.26 -12.01
CA GLY A 38 -6.73 -2.34 -11.88
C GLY A 38 -6.41 -1.17 -10.96
N LEU A 39 -5.75 -1.43 -9.83
CA LEU A 39 -5.27 -0.39 -8.91
C LEU A 39 -4.15 0.44 -9.56
N ALA A 40 -3.18 -0.20 -10.22
CA ALA A 40 -2.09 0.49 -10.92
C ALA A 40 -2.59 1.47 -12.00
N ALA A 41 -3.73 1.19 -12.63
CA ALA A 41 -4.37 2.08 -13.59
C ALA A 41 -4.85 3.41 -12.98
N LEU A 42 -4.91 3.55 -11.65
CA LEU A 42 -5.18 4.84 -11.00
C LEU A 42 -4.03 5.84 -11.20
N ILE A 43 -2.78 5.40 -11.42
CA ILE A 43 -1.64 6.30 -11.66
C ILE A 43 -1.91 7.24 -12.84
N PRO A 44 -2.16 6.76 -14.08
CA PRO A 44 -2.45 7.65 -15.18
C PRO A 44 -3.71 8.49 -14.94
N VAL A 45 -4.75 7.93 -14.30
CA VAL A 45 -5.97 8.70 -13.97
C VAL A 45 -5.65 9.90 -13.08
N VAL A 46 -4.88 9.71 -12.01
CA VAL A 46 -4.47 10.78 -11.09
C VAL A 46 -3.60 11.81 -11.79
N LEU A 47 -2.63 11.38 -12.61
CA LEU A 47 -1.76 12.27 -13.37
C LEU A 47 -2.54 13.13 -14.37
N LEU A 48 -3.51 12.54 -15.06
CA LEU A 48 -4.39 13.23 -15.99
C LEU A 48 -5.35 14.17 -15.27
N ALA A 49 -5.91 13.78 -14.13
CA ALA A 49 -6.73 14.66 -13.30
C ALA A 49 -5.94 15.89 -12.84
N ALA A 50 -4.69 15.71 -12.40
CA ALA A 50 -3.82 16.83 -12.07
C ALA A 50 -3.57 17.75 -13.29
N ARG A 51 -3.30 17.17 -14.46
CA ARG A 51 -2.96 17.92 -15.68
C ARG A 51 -4.12 18.67 -16.32
N TRP A 52 -5.30 18.03 -16.38
CA TRP A 52 -6.43 18.49 -17.18
C TRP A 52 -7.56 19.07 -16.35
N VAL A 53 -7.80 18.54 -15.13
CA VAL A 53 -8.87 19.05 -14.25
C VAL A 53 -8.33 20.15 -13.34
N GLN A 54 -7.18 19.92 -12.71
CA GLN A 54 -6.56 20.89 -11.79
C GLN A 54 -5.60 21.88 -12.50
N ALA A 55 -5.44 21.73 -13.83
CA ALA A 55 -4.60 22.59 -14.66
C ALA A 55 -3.17 22.82 -14.14
N ARG A 56 -2.57 21.83 -13.46
CA ARG A 56 -1.20 21.89 -12.91
C ARG A 56 -0.29 20.81 -13.50
N PRO A 57 1.04 20.98 -13.48
CA PRO A 57 1.94 19.96 -14.02
C PRO A 57 1.74 18.62 -13.30
N ALA A 58 1.51 17.53 -14.05
CA ALA A 58 1.17 16.22 -13.49
C ALA A 58 2.20 15.75 -12.46
N GLY A 59 3.49 15.98 -12.72
CA GLY A 59 4.56 15.56 -11.83
C GLY A 59 4.49 16.11 -10.40
N THR A 60 3.73 17.19 -10.16
CA THR A 60 3.54 17.79 -8.81
C THR A 60 2.83 16.86 -7.82
N VAL A 61 2.09 15.84 -8.31
CA VAL A 61 1.53 14.82 -7.40
C VAL A 61 2.62 13.91 -6.81
N SER A 62 3.81 13.84 -7.43
CA SER A 62 4.90 12.97 -6.99
C SER A 62 5.73 13.61 -5.87
N SER A 63 6.09 14.88 -6.04
CA SER A 63 6.86 15.66 -5.09
C SER A 63 6.82 17.15 -5.44
N VAL A 64 7.32 18.00 -4.53
CA VAL A 64 7.53 19.43 -4.74
C VAL A 64 8.52 19.75 -5.86
N THR A 65 9.32 18.78 -6.29
CA THR A 65 10.24 18.90 -7.44
C THR A 65 9.61 18.50 -8.77
N GLY A 66 8.32 18.11 -8.77
CA GLY A 66 7.59 17.71 -9.97
C GLY A 66 7.98 16.33 -10.52
N ARG A 67 8.70 15.51 -9.75
CA ARG A 67 9.14 14.16 -10.16
C ARG A 67 9.44 13.28 -8.96
N LEU A 68 9.47 11.97 -9.18
CA LEU A 68 9.95 11.02 -8.17
C LEU A 68 11.47 11.13 -8.02
N ARG A 69 11.94 11.32 -6.78
CA ARG A 69 13.38 11.40 -6.47
C ARG A 69 13.92 10.00 -6.29
N TRP A 70 14.23 9.30 -7.38
CA TRP A 70 14.63 7.88 -7.38
C TRP A 70 15.72 7.50 -6.36
N ARG A 71 16.75 8.34 -6.21
CA ARG A 71 17.80 8.12 -5.19
C ARG A 71 17.25 8.16 -3.77
N TRP A 72 16.28 9.03 -3.51
CA TRP A 72 15.61 9.13 -2.22
C TRP A 72 14.65 7.97 -2.01
N LEU A 73 13.87 7.59 -3.02
CA LEU A 73 13.04 6.39 -2.99
C LEU A 73 13.85 5.13 -2.63
N ALA A 74 15.01 4.93 -3.26
CA ALA A 74 15.89 3.81 -2.95
C ALA A 74 16.31 3.81 -1.47
N ILE A 75 16.59 4.98 -0.88
CA ILE A 75 16.92 5.10 0.54
C ILE A 75 15.70 4.74 1.39
N CYS A 76 14.51 5.24 1.05
CA CYS A 76 13.28 4.90 1.77
C CYS A 76 12.99 3.39 1.72
N LEU A 77 13.15 2.75 0.56
CA LEU A 77 13.04 1.29 0.42
C LEU A 77 14.04 0.54 1.31
N LEU A 78 15.30 0.98 1.34
CA LEU A 78 16.33 0.39 2.19
C LEU A 78 16.03 0.53 3.69
N VAL A 79 15.40 1.64 4.11
CA VAL A 79 14.98 1.83 5.51
C VAL A 79 13.69 1.06 5.82
N ALA A 80 12.82 0.86 4.82
CA ALA A 80 11.59 0.09 4.97
C ALA A 80 11.86 -1.41 5.20
N LEU A 81 12.92 -1.98 4.63
CA LEU A 81 13.29 -3.40 4.84
C LEU A 81 13.45 -3.79 6.33
N PRO A 82 14.33 -3.14 7.13
CA PRO A 82 14.43 -3.47 8.55
C PRO A 82 13.17 -3.06 9.32
N THR A 83 12.44 -2.04 8.87
CA THR A 83 11.17 -1.63 9.48
C THR A 83 10.15 -2.77 9.40
N VAL A 84 9.90 -3.31 8.21
CA VAL A 84 8.94 -4.40 8.01
C VAL A 84 9.43 -5.70 8.67
N THR A 85 10.74 -5.93 8.72
CA THR A 85 11.30 -7.08 9.46
C THR A 85 11.01 -6.97 10.96
N LEU A 86 11.17 -5.78 11.56
CA LEU A 86 10.82 -5.52 12.96
C LEU A 86 9.32 -5.61 13.19
N MET A 87 8.51 -5.19 12.21
CA MET A 87 7.05 -5.30 12.24
C MET A 87 6.61 -6.76 12.36
N ILE A 88 7.07 -7.63 11.45
CA ILE A 88 6.78 -9.07 11.48
C ILE A 88 7.29 -9.71 12.78
N GLY A 89 8.56 -9.44 13.14
CA GLY A 89 9.16 -10.03 14.32
C GLY A 89 8.47 -9.60 15.62
N GLY A 90 8.09 -8.31 15.71
CA GLY A 90 7.32 -7.77 16.83
C GLY A 90 5.91 -8.37 16.90
N PHE A 91 5.23 -8.50 15.76
CA PHE A 91 3.90 -9.08 15.68
C PHE A 91 3.91 -10.56 16.12
N LEU A 92 4.80 -11.38 15.53
CA LEU A 92 4.98 -12.77 15.93
C LEU A 92 5.38 -12.89 17.41
N GLY A 93 6.28 -12.04 17.88
CA GLY A 93 6.66 -11.99 19.29
C GLY A 93 5.46 -11.74 20.19
N LEU A 94 4.63 -10.76 19.85
CA LEU A 94 3.46 -10.42 20.65
C LEU A 94 2.39 -11.54 20.60
N LEU A 95 2.14 -12.18 19.45
CA LEU A 95 1.28 -13.36 19.36
C LEU A 95 1.74 -14.49 20.29
N THR A 96 3.05 -14.76 20.34
CA THR A 96 3.58 -15.80 21.23
C THR A 96 3.45 -15.43 22.71
N LEU A 97 3.59 -14.15 23.05
CA LEU A 97 3.47 -13.67 24.42
C LEU A 97 2.02 -13.60 24.91
N THR A 98 1.06 -13.36 24.02
CA THR A 98 -0.37 -13.28 24.39
C THR A 98 -1.05 -14.65 24.36
N GLY A 99 -0.38 -15.68 23.81
CA GLY A 99 -0.92 -17.02 23.69
C GLY A 99 -1.84 -17.21 22.48
N ASP A 100 -1.97 -16.21 21.61
CA ASP A 100 -2.82 -16.24 20.41
C ASP A 100 -2.10 -16.87 19.19
N GLY A 101 -0.86 -17.31 19.36
CA GLY A 101 -0.04 -17.90 18.29
C GLY A 101 -0.20 -19.41 18.09
N SER A 102 -0.98 -20.11 18.92
CA SER A 102 -1.02 -21.59 18.97
C SER A 102 -2.22 -22.26 18.29
N ASP A 103 -3.22 -21.49 17.83
CA ASP A 103 -4.50 -22.05 17.38
C ASP A 103 -4.69 -22.02 15.85
N ALA A 104 -3.61 -21.82 15.09
CA ALA A 104 -3.66 -21.99 13.63
C ALA A 104 -3.80 -23.49 13.31
N ASP A 105 -5.04 -23.91 13.08
CA ASP A 105 -5.37 -25.25 12.59
C ASP A 105 -4.53 -25.54 11.33
N PRO A 106 -3.78 -26.66 11.26
CA PRO A 106 -2.94 -27.00 10.11
C PRO A 106 -3.75 -27.38 8.85
N GLU A 107 -5.09 -27.35 8.93
CA GLU A 107 -5.99 -27.64 7.82
C GLU A 107 -6.12 -26.43 6.88
N GLY A 108 -5.10 -26.18 6.05
CA GLY A 108 -5.29 -25.36 4.84
C GLY A 108 -4.09 -24.58 4.31
N SER A 109 -3.06 -24.29 5.12
CA SER A 109 -1.93 -23.41 4.76
C SER A 109 -0.62 -24.17 4.54
N GLY A 110 -0.61 -25.08 3.57
CA GLY A 110 0.60 -25.78 3.15
C GLY A 110 1.47 -24.93 2.22
N TRP A 111 2.79 -25.11 2.29
CA TRP A 111 3.72 -24.52 1.32
C TRP A 111 3.31 -24.86 -0.12
N VAL A 112 3.08 -23.84 -0.96
CA VAL A 112 2.54 -24.00 -2.33
C VAL A 112 3.50 -24.62 -3.35
N GLY A 113 4.75 -24.90 -2.93
CA GLY A 113 5.81 -25.38 -3.80
C GLY A 113 6.58 -24.26 -4.50
N VAL A 114 7.86 -24.51 -4.80
CA VAL A 114 8.81 -23.51 -5.34
C VAL A 114 8.33 -22.91 -6.66
N ARG A 115 7.74 -23.70 -7.55
CA ARG A 115 7.28 -23.23 -8.87
C ARG A 115 6.16 -22.19 -8.72
N THR A 116 5.11 -22.54 -7.98
CA THR A 116 3.95 -21.66 -7.76
C THR A 116 4.40 -20.39 -7.05
N PHE A 117 5.17 -20.53 -5.98
CA PHE A 117 5.72 -19.39 -5.25
C PHE A 117 6.57 -18.47 -6.13
N ALA A 118 7.44 -19.02 -6.98
CA ALA A 118 8.28 -18.21 -7.88
C ALA A 118 7.46 -17.42 -8.90
N ILE A 119 6.40 -18.02 -9.46
CA ILE A 119 5.48 -17.35 -10.39
C ILE A 119 4.71 -16.25 -9.66
N SER A 120 4.17 -16.54 -8.47
CA SER A 120 3.49 -15.55 -7.63
C SER A 120 4.41 -14.39 -7.29
N MET A 121 5.64 -14.66 -6.85
CA MET A 121 6.62 -13.62 -6.50
C MET A 121 7.02 -12.78 -7.72
N ALA A 122 7.19 -13.38 -8.90
CA ALA A 122 7.47 -12.64 -10.12
C ALA A 122 6.33 -11.67 -10.45
N MET A 123 5.08 -12.13 -10.33
CA MET A 123 3.89 -11.29 -10.50
C MET A 123 3.83 -10.16 -9.45
N LEU A 124 4.03 -10.48 -8.17
CA LEU A 124 3.97 -9.49 -7.08
C LEU A 124 5.08 -8.43 -7.20
N LEU A 125 6.31 -8.84 -7.50
CA LEU A 125 7.43 -7.91 -7.70
C LEU A 125 7.21 -6.96 -8.88
N ALA A 126 6.47 -7.39 -9.90
CA ALA A 126 6.14 -6.55 -11.05
C ALA A 126 5.00 -5.57 -10.74
N LEU A 127 3.98 -5.99 -9.99
CA LEU A 127 2.71 -5.26 -9.88
C LEU A 127 2.52 -4.52 -8.54
N VAL A 128 2.98 -5.06 -7.42
CA VAL A 128 2.83 -4.42 -6.10
C VAL A 128 3.49 -3.04 -6.04
N PRO A 129 4.69 -2.81 -6.62
CA PRO A 129 5.26 -1.46 -6.68
C PRO A 129 4.36 -0.43 -7.36
N LEU A 130 3.64 -0.84 -8.41
CA LEU A 130 2.72 0.02 -9.14
C LEU A 130 1.42 0.21 -8.38
N GLN A 131 0.87 -0.85 -7.79
CA GLN A 131 -0.34 -0.77 -6.95
C GLN A 131 -0.13 0.16 -5.76
N ALA A 132 0.91 -0.07 -4.96
CA ALA A 132 1.19 0.77 -3.79
C ALA A 132 1.43 2.23 -4.23
N ALA A 133 2.21 2.46 -5.29
CA ALA A 133 2.37 3.80 -5.83
C ALA A 133 1.03 4.42 -6.25
N ALA A 134 0.12 3.68 -6.87
CA ALA A 134 -1.18 4.19 -7.28
C ALA A 134 -2.02 4.70 -6.11
N GLU A 135 -2.07 3.93 -5.02
CA GLU A 135 -2.77 4.33 -3.80
C GLU A 135 -2.14 5.55 -3.13
N GLU A 136 -0.80 5.60 -3.10
CA GLU A 136 -0.08 6.77 -2.59
C GLU A 136 -0.32 8.02 -3.45
N TYR A 137 -0.35 7.89 -4.77
CA TYR A 137 -0.66 8.97 -5.69
C TYR A 137 -2.10 9.46 -5.51
N LEU A 138 -3.06 8.55 -5.34
CA LEU A 138 -4.45 8.93 -5.10
C LEU A 138 -4.63 9.62 -3.74
N CYS A 139 -4.18 8.98 -2.66
CA CYS A 139 -4.44 9.44 -1.31
C CYS A 139 -3.59 10.66 -0.95
N ARG A 140 -2.29 10.62 -1.21
CA ARG A 140 -1.33 11.63 -0.73
C ARG A 140 -0.86 12.56 -1.83
N GLY A 141 -0.78 12.07 -3.07
CA GLY A 141 -0.44 12.90 -4.23
C GLY A 141 -1.58 13.81 -4.67
N TRP A 142 -2.83 13.32 -4.61
CA TRP A 142 -3.99 14.04 -5.11
C TRP A 142 -4.93 14.49 -3.98
N LEU A 143 -5.50 13.57 -3.19
CA LEU A 143 -6.52 13.90 -2.18
C LEU A 143 -5.97 14.82 -1.07
N LEU A 144 -4.81 14.49 -0.51
CA LEU A 144 -4.13 15.32 0.50
C LEU A 144 -3.81 16.73 -0.04
N GLN A 145 -3.36 16.83 -1.28
CA GLN A 145 -3.02 18.13 -1.88
C GLN A 145 -4.27 18.94 -2.23
N ALA A 146 -5.30 18.29 -2.79
CA ALA A 146 -6.56 18.92 -3.16
C ALA A 146 -7.30 19.51 -1.96
N THR A 147 -7.25 18.81 -0.82
CA THR A 147 -7.83 19.31 0.44
C THR A 147 -6.91 20.32 1.14
N GLY A 148 -5.60 20.04 1.20
CA GLY A 148 -4.62 20.87 1.89
C GLY A 148 -4.43 22.27 1.29
N ALA A 149 -4.70 22.46 -0.01
CA ALA A 149 -4.57 23.75 -0.68
C ALA A 149 -5.45 24.87 -0.09
N TYR A 150 -6.53 24.51 0.62
CA TYR A 150 -7.50 25.46 1.16
C TYR A 150 -7.47 25.56 2.69
N LEU A 151 -6.56 24.85 3.35
CA LEU A 151 -6.57 24.65 4.80
C LEU A 151 -5.34 25.27 5.46
N ARG A 152 -5.53 25.90 6.63
CA ARG A 152 -4.44 26.54 7.38
C ARG A 152 -3.58 25.55 8.17
N SER A 153 -4.12 24.38 8.47
CA SER A 153 -3.44 23.32 9.22
C SER A 153 -3.31 22.07 8.36
N PRO A 154 -2.11 21.48 8.26
CA PRO A 154 -1.90 20.25 7.47
C PRO A 154 -2.74 19.09 8.01
N TRP A 155 -3.01 19.05 9.32
CA TRP A 155 -3.81 17.98 9.93
C TRP A 155 -5.25 17.93 9.45
N LEU A 156 -5.82 19.06 9.02
CA LEU A 156 -7.16 19.11 8.45
C LEU A 156 -7.23 18.43 7.07
N ALA A 157 -6.09 18.22 6.41
CA ALA A 157 -5.98 17.43 5.18
C ALA A 157 -5.56 15.98 5.46
N ILE A 158 -4.58 15.79 6.37
CA ILE A 158 -4.05 14.46 6.72
C ILE A 158 -5.13 13.56 7.32
N VAL A 159 -5.92 14.05 8.28
CA VAL A 159 -6.90 13.20 9.00
C VAL A 159 -7.99 12.65 8.07
N PRO A 160 -8.71 13.48 7.27
CA PRO A 160 -9.70 12.95 6.33
C PRO A 160 -9.08 12.01 5.29
N GLN A 161 -7.88 12.34 4.80
CA GLN A 161 -7.16 11.47 3.86
C GLN A 161 -6.85 10.10 4.46
N ALA A 162 -6.39 10.05 5.71
CA ALA A 162 -6.08 8.80 6.39
C ALA A 162 -7.34 7.95 6.64
N LEU A 163 -8.46 8.59 6.97
CA LEU A 163 -9.75 7.92 7.13
C LEU A 163 -10.25 7.35 5.79
N VAL A 164 -10.12 8.08 4.68
CA VAL A 164 -10.45 7.59 3.34
C VAL A 164 -9.54 6.42 2.96
N PHE A 165 -8.24 6.51 3.22
CA PHE A 165 -7.29 5.42 2.96
C PHE A 165 -7.69 4.14 3.70
N ALA A 166 -8.00 4.23 5.00
CA ALA A 166 -8.48 3.09 5.77
C ALA A 166 -9.81 2.54 5.22
N ALA A 167 -10.77 3.40 4.90
CA ALA A 167 -12.06 2.98 4.36
C ALA A 167 -11.94 2.27 3.00
N LEU A 168 -10.97 2.65 2.16
CA LEU A 168 -10.68 1.98 0.89
C LEU A 168 -10.14 0.55 1.07
N HIS A 169 -9.56 0.25 2.23
CA HIS A 169 -9.09 -1.10 2.58
C HIS A 169 -10.19 -1.94 3.26
N GLY A 170 -11.36 -1.36 3.54
CA GLY A 170 -12.48 -2.01 4.22
C GLY A 170 -12.58 -1.62 5.70
N TRP A 171 -13.68 -2.05 6.33
CA TRP A 171 -13.94 -1.77 7.75
C TRP A 171 -13.27 -2.78 8.69
N GLY A 172 -13.14 -4.04 8.24
CA GLY A 172 -12.47 -5.13 8.95
C GLY A 172 -12.72 -5.17 10.45
N THR A 173 -11.64 -5.36 11.22
CA THR A 173 -11.70 -5.20 12.68
C THR A 173 -11.47 -3.73 13.06
N ARG A 174 -11.97 -3.34 14.24
CA ARG A 174 -11.68 -2.00 14.80
C ARG A 174 -10.18 -1.71 14.94
N TRP A 175 -9.36 -2.75 15.07
CA TRP A 175 -7.92 -2.63 15.27
C TRP A 175 -7.18 -2.48 13.95
N GLY A 176 -7.50 -3.30 12.94
CA GLY A 176 -6.94 -3.15 11.60
C GLY A 176 -7.37 -1.84 10.95
N PHE A 177 -8.63 -1.41 11.12
CA PHE A 177 -9.04 -0.07 10.68
C PHE A 177 -8.24 1.04 11.39
N ALA A 178 -8.05 0.96 12.71
CA ALA A 178 -7.26 1.94 13.45
C ALA A 178 -5.79 1.95 13.02
N ASP A 179 -5.23 0.78 12.69
CA ASP A 179 -3.88 0.62 12.17
C ASP A 179 -3.70 1.27 10.81
N LEU A 180 -4.63 1.04 9.88
CA LEU A 180 -4.66 1.71 8.57
C LEU A 180 -4.80 3.22 8.68
N VAL A 181 -5.64 3.71 9.61
CA VAL A 181 -5.73 5.15 9.92
C VAL A 181 -4.39 5.65 10.42
N PHE A 182 -3.76 4.96 11.37
CA PHE A 182 -2.47 5.35 11.93
C PHE A 182 -1.36 5.38 10.86
N PHE A 183 -1.26 4.32 10.04
CA PHE A 183 -0.38 4.27 8.88
C PHE A 183 -0.62 5.47 7.95
N GLY A 184 -1.89 5.75 7.63
CA GLY A 184 -2.33 6.90 6.84
C GLY A 184 -1.87 8.24 7.41
N LEU A 185 -2.03 8.46 8.72
CA LEU A 185 -1.61 9.68 9.41
C LEU A 185 -0.09 9.86 9.34
N VAL A 186 0.68 8.82 9.66
CA VAL A 186 2.15 8.88 9.71
C VAL A 186 2.74 9.12 8.33
N THR A 187 2.27 8.38 7.33
CA THR A 187 2.75 8.53 5.95
C THR A 187 2.29 9.84 5.32
N GLY A 188 1.07 10.31 5.61
CA GLY A 188 0.60 11.64 5.20
C GLY A 188 1.45 12.76 5.80
N TRP A 189 1.81 12.66 7.08
CA TRP A 189 2.76 13.56 7.73
C TRP A 189 4.15 13.52 7.06
N LEU A 190 4.69 12.33 6.76
CA LEU A 190 5.95 12.16 6.06
C LEU A 190 5.93 12.77 4.66
N THR A 191 4.83 12.64 3.93
CA THR A 191 4.67 13.23 2.59
C THR A 191 4.83 14.74 2.65
N ILE A 192 4.18 15.41 3.59
CA ILE A 192 4.33 16.86 3.79
C ILE A 192 5.75 17.17 4.26
N ARG A 193 6.25 16.42 5.25
CA ARG A 193 7.56 16.68 5.88
C ARG A 193 8.74 16.53 4.91
N THR A 194 8.63 15.66 3.90
CA THR A 194 9.68 15.37 2.92
C THR A 194 9.38 15.97 1.54
N GLY A 195 8.23 16.62 1.37
CA GLY A 195 7.78 17.20 0.11
C GLY A 195 7.58 16.18 -1.01
N GLY A 196 7.23 14.92 -0.72
CA GLY A 196 7.02 13.92 -1.76
C GLY A 196 6.57 12.55 -1.25
N LEU A 197 6.16 11.69 -2.18
CA LEU A 197 5.55 10.39 -1.88
C LEU A 197 6.55 9.28 -1.59
N GLU A 198 7.85 9.49 -1.82
CA GLU A 198 8.84 8.41 -1.85
C GLU A 198 8.93 7.62 -0.54
N ALA A 199 8.76 8.29 0.60
CA ALA A 199 8.77 7.63 1.91
C ALA A 199 7.54 6.74 2.12
N ALA A 200 6.36 7.20 1.70
CA ALA A 200 5.12 6.44 1.81
C ALA A 200 5.13 5.25 0.84
N ILE A 201 5.49 5.50 -0.44
CA ILE A 201 5.64 4.45 -1.45
C ILE A 201 6.65 3.40 -1.00
N GLY A 202 7.82 3.80 -0.51
CA GLY A 202 8.85 2.85 -0.08
C GLY A 202 8.38 1.92 1.04
N LEU A 203 7.71 2.45 2.06
CA LEU A 203 7.18 1.63 3.14
C LEU A 203 6.04 0.72 2.66
N HIS A 204 5.09 1.28 1.92
CA HIS A 204 3.91 0.55 1.43
C HIS A 204 4.31 -0.60 0.50
N VAL A 205 5.25 -0.37 -0.44
CA VAL A 205 5.76 -1.41 -1.34
C VAL A 205 6.38 -2.58 -0.58
N VAL A 206 7.28 -2.30 0.37
CA VAL A 206 7.94 -3.37 1.13
C VAL A 206 6.93 -4.10 2.01
N ASN A 207 6.01 -3.37 2.64
CA ASN A 207 4.96 -3.93 3.47
C ASN A 207 4.08 -4.92 2.69
N ASN A 208 3.55 -4.49 1.54
CA ASN A 208 2.66 -5.32 0.73
C ASN A 208 3.39 -6.47 0.05
N LEU A 209 4.64 -6.28 -0.40
CA LEU A 209 5.43 -7.39 -0.97
C LEU A 209 5.66 -8.50 0.05
N VAL A 210 5.91 -8.14 1.31
CA VAL A 210 6.06 -9.13 2.39
C VAL A 210 4.71 -9.78 2.70
N ALA A 211 3.65 -9.00 2.91
CA ALA A 211 2.34 -9.51 3.28
C ALA A 211 1.78 -10.46 2.20
N LEU A 212 1.74 -10.01 0.94
CA LEU A 212 1.29 -10.82 -0.19
C LEU A 212 2.26 -11.93 -0.53
N GLY A 213 3.56 -11.76 -0.26
CA GLY A 213 4.56 -12.82 -0.39
C GLY A 213 4.34 -13.96 0.59
N LEU A 214 3.97 -13.66 1.84
CA LEU A 214 3.56 -14.67 2.82
C LEU A 214 2.29 -15.39 2.37
N ALA A 215 1.26 -14.65 1.97
CA ALA A 215 0.03 -15.24 1.44
C ALA A 215 0.30 -16.11 0.20
N ALA A 216 1.21 -15.68 -0.69
CA ALA A 216 1.66 -16.48 -1.83
C ALA A 216 2.38 -17.77 -1.41
N ALA A 217 3.15 -17.74 -0.32
CA ALA A 217 3.85 -18.91 0.20
C ALA A 217 2.89 -19.95 0.80
N THR A 218 1.81 -19.50 1.47
CA THR A 218 0.84 -20.36 2.15
C THR A 218 -0.39 -20.70 1.32
N GLY A 219 -0.52 -20.15 0.11
CA GLY A 219 -1.64 -20.43 -0.81
C GLY A 219 -2.86 -19.54 -0.58
N GLU A 220 -2.71 -18.49 0.22
CA GLU A 220 -3.78 -17.59 0.67
C GLU A 220 -3.98 -16.36 -0.24
N LEU A 221 -3.41 -16.35 -1.45
CA LEU A 221 -3.64 -15.22 -2.38
C LEU A 221 -5.11 -15.01 -2.76
N ALA A 222 -5.94 -16.06 -2.67
CA ALA A 222 -7.38 -15.96 -2.89
C ALA A 222 -8.18 -15.71 -1.60
N SER A 223 -7.50 -15.46 -0.48
CA SER A 223 -8.16 -15.14 0.78
C SER A 223 -8.88 -13.80 0.68
N GLU A 224 -10.06 -13.73 1.29
CA GLU A 224 -10.79 -12.47 1.49
C GLU A 224 -10.24 -11.65 2.66
N VAL A 225 -9.30 -12.21 3.44
CA VAL A 225 -8.64 -11.52 4.55
C VAL A 225 -7.77 -10.39 4.01
N THR A 226 -7.99 -9.19 4.53
CA THR A 226 -7.31 -7.97 4.14
C THR A 226 -6.49 -7.37 5.29
N ALA A 227 -5.73 -6.32 5.00
CA ALA A 227 -5.06 -5.54 6.04
C ALA A 227 -6.03 -4.96 7.09
N ALA A 228 -7.31 -4.71 6.73
CA ALA A 228 -8.30 -4.22 7.66
C ALA A 228 -8.69 -5.25 8.73
N ASP A 229 -8.41 -6.53 8.50
CA ASP A 229 -8.74 -7.62 9.42
C ASP A 229 -7.66 -7.86 10.48
N ALA A 230 -6.59 -7.05 10.48
CA ALA A 230 -5.48 -7.20 11.41
C ALA A 230 -5.90 -7.14 12.88
N PRO A 231 -5.26 -7.94 13.75
CA PRO A 231 -5.57 -7.95 15.18
C PRO A 231 -4.82 -6.81 15.91
N TRP A 232 -5.16 -6.58 17.19
CA TRP A 232 -4.61 -5.48 17.98
C TRP A 232 -3.09 -5.56 18.19
N GLN A 233 -2.52 -6.77 18.13
CA GLN A 233 -1.08 -6.99 18.27
C GLN A 233 -0.31 -6.30 17.15
N LEU A 234 -0.83 -6.32 15.92
CA LEU A 234 -0.18 -5.65 14.79
C LEU A 234 -0.20 -4.14 15.02
N LEU A 235 -1.36 -3.57 15.35
CA LEU A 235 -1.48 -2.16 15.70
C LEU A 235 -0.49 -1.75 16.80
N ALA A 236 -0.37 -2.53 17.87
CA ALA A 236 0.53 -2.22 18.98
C ALA A 236 2.00 -2.14 18.54
N VAL A 237 2.41 -3.02 17.62
CA VAL A 237 3.76 -3.04 17.04
C VAL A 237 3.95 -1.87 16.08
N ASP A 238 2.99 -1.62 15.20
CA ASP A 238 3.04 -0.58 14.18
C ASP A 238 3.13 0.82 14.80
N LEU A 239 2.41 1.08 15.89
CA LEU A 239 2.53 2.30 16.68
C LEU A 239 3.99 2.65 17.01
N VAL A 240 4.81 1.65 17.28
CA VAL A 240 6.24 1.83 17.59
C VAL A 240 7.07 1.84 16.31
N VAL A 241 6.92 0.82 15.46
CA VAL A 241 7.80 0.54 14.33
C VAL A 241 7.61 1.56 13.21
N VAL A 242 6.37 1.88 12.84
CA VAL A 242 6.05 2.86 11.79
C VAL A 242 6.38 4.29 12.25
N THR A 243 6.19 4.60 13.54
CA THR A 243 6.71 5.85 14.13
C THR A 243 8.23 5.92 14.03
N GLY A 244 8.93 4.83 14.37
CA GLY A 244 10.38 4.72 14.26
C GLY A 244 10.87 4.99 12.84
N TYR A 245 10.24 4.35 11.84
CA TYR A 245 10.49 4.61 10.43
C TYR A 245 10.34 6.10 10.09
N ALA A 246 9.24 6.72 10.51
CA ALA A 246 8.97 8.12 10.23
C ALA A 246 10.02 9.06 10.84
N LEU A 247 10.44 8.81 12.07
CA LEU A 247 11.50 9.58 12.73
C LEU A 247 12.85 9.43 12.02
N VAL A 248 13.22 8.21 11.62
CA VAL A 248 14.45 7.93 10.88
C VAL A 248 14.44 8.64 9.53
N VAL A 249 13.37 8.48 8.75
CA VAL A 249 13.23 9.10 7.42
C VAL A 249 13.21 10.61 7.51
N ALA A 250 12.47 11.20 8.45
CA ALA A 250 12.43 12.65 8.65
C ALA A 250 13.82 13.20 9.03
N ARG A 251 14.58 12.48 9.88
CA ARG A 251 15.94 12.86 10.26
C ARG A 251 16.91 12.75 9.08
N LEU A 252 16.80 11.72 8.25
CA LEU A 252 17.60 11.55 7.05
C LEU A 252 17.29 12.64 6.01
N ALA A 253 16.02 12.97 5.80
CA ALA A 253 15.58 14.04 4.90
C ALA A 253 16.16 15.40 5.33
N ALA A 254 16.10 15.71 6.63
CA ALA A 254 16.67 16.93 7.18
C ALA A 254 18.20 16.99 7.01
N ARG A 255 18.92 15.89 7.30
CA ARG A 255 20.38 15.81 7.12
C ARG A 255 20.81 15.98 5.67
N ARG A 256 19.99 15.51 4.73
CA ARG A 256 20.24 15.61 3.28
C ARG A 256 19.73 16.92 2.67
N ARG A 257 19.12 17.81 3.47
CA ARG A 257 18.51 19.08 3.04
C ARG A 257 17.59 18.88 1.84
N LEU A 258 16.74 17.86 1.95
CA LEU A 258 15.79 17.50 0.91
C LEU A 258 14.83 18.67 0.66
N ALA A 259 14.59 19.01 -0.60
CA ALA A 259 13.59 20.03 -0.93
C ALA A 259 12.20 19.57 -0.46
N ASP A 260 11.61 20.35 0.43
CA ASP A 260 10.30 20.10 1.05
C ASP A 260 9.24 21.16 0.66
N THR A 261 9.65 22.24 0.01
CA THR A 261 8.76 23.23 -0.62
C THR A 261 9.05 23.37 -2.12
N VAL A 262 8.08 23.90 -2.87
CA VAL A 262 8.27 24.23 -4.30
C VAL A 262 9.37 25.30 -4.41
N PRO A 263 10.40 25.11 -5.26
CA PRO A 263 11.41 26.14 -5.51
C PRO A 263 10.75 27.42 -6.05
N ALA A 264 11.22 28.58 -5.55
CA ALA A 264 10.79 29.89 -6.02
C ALA A 264 11.30 30.20 -7.43
#